data_AF-A0A9C8XH17-F1
#
_entry.id   AF-A0A9C8XH17-F1
#
_cell.length_a   1.000
_cell.length_b   1.000
_cell.length_c   1.000
_cell.angle_alpha   90.00
_cell.angle_beta   90.00
_cell.angle_gamma   90.00
#
_symmetry.space_group_name_H-M   'P 1'
#
loop_
_entity.id
_entity.type
_entity.pdbx_description
1 polymer ?
#
loop_
_entity_poly.entity_id
_entity_poly.type
_entity_poly.pdbx_seq_one_letter_code
_entity_poly.pdbx_strand_id
1 'polypeptide(L)' 'LDIATPTDVQTVWAQATDNMAMPANTLCAINMEYVKPDATVNDGDEVAFFPPVTGG' A
#
# COMPACT_ATOMS: atom_id res chain seq x y z
N LEU A 1 -10.73 3.26 -5.25
CA LEU A 1 -10.15 4.59 -4.99
C LEU A 1 -9.75 5.13 -6.35
N ASP A 2 -10.27 6.30 -6.75
CA ASP A 2 -9.80 6.97 -7.98
C ASP A 2 -8.59 7.82 -7.61
N ILE A 3 -7.41 7.50 -8.16
CA ILE A 3 -6.17 8.20 -7.85
C ILE A 3 -5.98 9.31 -8.90
N ALA A 4 -6.58 10.47 -8.67
CA ALA A 4 -6.50 11.61 -9.60
C ALA A 4 -5.10 12.28 -9.66
N THR A 5 -4.22 11.97 -8.70
CA THR A 5 -2.84 12.46 -8.63
C THR A 5 -1.93 11.33 -8.15
N PRO A 6 -0.75 11.12 -8.77
CA PRO A 6 0.22 10.15 -8.29
C PRO A 6 0.46 10.32 -6.80
N THR A 7 0.36 9.23 -6.06
CA THR A 7 0.47 9.21 -4.60
C THR A 7 1.39 8.07 -4.18
N ASP A 8 1.65 7.91 -2.88
CA ASP A 8 2.44 6.79 -2.39
C ASP A 8 1.55 5.69 -1.78
N VAL A 9 2.12 4.50 -1.62
CA VAL A 9 1.46 3.35 -1.01
C VAL A 9 0.92 3.67 0.38
N GLN A 10 1.65 4.45 1.18
CA GLN A 10 1.23 4.87 2.51
C GLN A 10 -0.07 5.70 2.48
N THR A 11 -0.21 6.60 1.52
CA THR A 11 -1.41 7.40 1.33
C THR A 11 -2.58 6.53 0.87
N VAL A 12 -2.34 5.56 -0.01
CA VAL A 12 -3.36 4.58 -0.41
C VAL A 12 -3.87 3.79 0.79
N TRP A 13 -2.97 3.32 1.68
CA TRP A 13 -3.35 2.67 2.93
C TRP A 13 -4.26 3.56 3.78
N ALA A 14 -3.84 4.80 4.03
CA ALA A 14 -4.59 5.73 4.86
C ALA A 14 -6.00 5.97 4.30
N GLN A 15 -6.13 6.15 2.98
CA GLN A 15 -7.43 6.33 2.33
C GLN A 15 -8.31 5.08 2.39
N ALA A 16 -7.73 3.89 2.24
CA ALA A 16 -8.47 2.63 2.26
C ALA A 16 -8.92 2.18 3.67
N THR A 17 -8.32 2.75 4.71
CA THR A 17 -8.48 2.31 6.10
C THR A 17 -8.98 3.42 7.03
N ASP A 18 -9.58 4.49 6.48
CA ASP A 18 -10.07 5.65 7.25
C ASP A 18 -8.99 6.27 8.16
N ASN A 19 -7.79 6.47 7.60
CA ASN A 19 -6.59 7.00 8.26
C ASN A 19 -6.08 6.16 9.44
N MET A 20 -6.33 4.84 9.44
CA MET A 20 -5.71 3.94 10.40
C MET A 20 -4.18 3.95 10.24
N ALA A 21 -3.45 3.97 11.36
CA ALA A 21 -2.00 3.81 11.34
C ALA A 21 -1.63 2.44 10.75
N MET A 22 -0.73 2.43 9.76
CA MET A 22 -0.26 1.19 9.16
C MET A 22 0.54 0.37 10.19
N PRO A 23 0.19 -0.90 10.44
CA PRO A 23 0.92 -1.74 11.37
C PRO A 23 2.39 -1.88 10.97
N ALA A 24 3.27 -1.99 11.98
CA ALA A 24 4.67 -2.29 11.74
C ALA A 24 4.81 -3.63 10.98
N ASN A 25 5.76 -3.69 10.05
CA ASN A 25 6.04 -4.85 9.19
C ASN A 25 4.89 -5.27 8.24
N THR A 26 3.94 -4.37 7.96
CA THR A 26 3.01 -4.55 6.84
C THR A 26 3.82 -4.62 5.54
N LEU A 27 3.65 -5.70 4.77
CA LEU A 27 4.24 -5.80 3.44
C LEU A 27 3.29 -5.18 2.42
N CYS A 28 3.87 -4.50 1.44
CA CYS A 28 3.13 -3.84 0.37
C CYS A 28 3.59 -4.37 -0.98
N ALA A 29 2.68 -4.45 -1.94
CA ALA A 29 3.01 -4.76 -3.33
C ALA A 29 2.24 -3.87 -4.29
N ILE A 30 2.88 -3.51 -5.41
CA ILE A 30 2.24 -2.90 -6.58
C ILE A 30 2.40 -3.89 -7.74
N ASN A 31 1.30 -4.25 -8.41
CA ASN A 31 1.32 -5.14 -9.59
C ASN A 31 2.10 -6.45 -9.34
N MET A 32 1.85 -7.09 -8.19
CA MET A 32 2.51 -8.31 -7.71
C MET A 32 4.00 -8.19 -7.37
N GLU A 33 4.58 -6.99 -7.37
CA GLU A 33 5.97 -6.74 -6.96
C GLU A 33 6.03 -6.08 -5.58
N TYR A 34 6.88 -6.60 -4.68
CA TYR A 34 7.06 -6.01 -3.35
C TYR A 34 7.71 -4.63 -3.45
N VAL A 35 7.11 -3.67 -2.76
CA VAL A 35 7.58 -2.28 -2.72
C VAL A 35 7.63 -1.77 -1.29
N LYS A 36 8.32 -0.63 -1.12
CA LYS A 36 8.30 0.12 0.13
C LYS A 36 7.03 1.00 0.21
N PRO A 37 6.63 1.44 1.43
CA PRO A 37 5.46 2.31 1.59
C PRO A 37 5.55 3.69 0.92
N ASP A 38 6.76 4.14 0.58
CA ASP A 38 7.01 5.40 -0.13
C ASP A 38 7.03 5.25 -1.66
N ALA A 39 6.76 4.05 -2.19
CA ALA A 39 6.68 3.81 -3.62
C ALA A 39 5.46 4.52 -4.23
N THR A 40 5.66 5.13 -5.40
CA THR A 40 4.61 5.81 -6.16
C THR A 40 3.60 4.82 -6.71
N VAL A 41 2.32 5.11 -6.52
CA VAL A 41 1.14 4.44 -7.09
C VAL A 41 0.53 5.36 -8.14
N ASN A 42 0.28 4.83 -9.32
CA ASN A 42 -0.38 5.53 -10.42
C ASN A 42 -1.83 5.04 -10.59
N ASP A 43 -2.60 5.79 -11.36
CA ASP A 43 -3.92 5.32 -11.77
C ASP A 43 -3.82 4.00 -12.54
N GLY A 44 -4.70 3.05 -12.20
CA GLY A 44 -4.70 1.69 -12.74
C GLY A 44 -3.75 0.69 -12.07
N ASP A 45 -2.86 1.11 -11.15
CA ASP A 45 -2.01 0.18 -10.39
C ASP A 45 -2.81 -0.62 -9.36
N GLU A 46 -2.52 -1.92 -9.24
CA GLU A 46 -3.09 -2.78 -8.20
C GLU A 46 -2.18 -2.79 -6.97
N VAL A 47 -2.72 -2.37 -5.83
CA VAL A 47 -1.99 -2.32 -4.54
C VAL A 47 -2.51 -3.40 -3.61
N ALA A 48 -1.59 -4.19 -3.04
CA ALA A 48 -1.90 -5.19 -2.03
C ALA A 48 -1.15 -4.92 -0.72
N PHE A 49 -1.81 -5.23 0.40
CA PHE A 49 -1.25 -5.14 1.74
C PHE A 49 -1.36 -6.50 2.43
N PHE A 50 -0.26 -6.96 3.01
CA PHE A 50 -0.21 -8.24 3.72
C PHE A 50 0.07 -7.98 5.20
N PRO A 51 -0.60 -8.70 6.11
CA PRO A 51 -0.26 -8.65 7.52
C PRO A 51 1.21 -9.07 7.73
N PRO A 52 1.82 -8.71 8.87
CA PRO A 52 3.15 -9.17 9.22
C PRO A 52 3.24 -10.69 9.06
N VAL A 53 4.08 -11.14 8.13
CA VAL A 53 4.33 -12.56 7.92
C VAL A 53 5.26 -13.03 9.03
N THR A 54 4.68 -13.68 10.04
CA THR A 54 5.44 -14.56 10.92
C THR A 54 5.70 -15.82 10.12
N GLY A 55 6.97 -16.11 9.79
CA GLY A 55 7.34 -17.35 9.11
C GLY A 55 6.75 -18.56 9.82
N GLY A 56 6.37 -19.58 9.02
CA GLY A 56 5.91 -20.87 9.53
C GLY A 56 6.94 -21.58 10.40
#